data_AF-A0A1B6JWS2-F1
#
_entry.id   AF-A0A1B6JWS2-F1
#
_cell.length_a   1.000
_cell.length_b   1.000
_cell.length_c   1.000
_cell.angle_alpha   90.00
_cell.angle_beta   90.00
_cell.angle_gamma   90.00
#
_symmetry.space_group_name_H-M   'P 1'
#
loop_
_entity.id
_entity.type
_entity.pdbx_description
1 polymer ?
#
loop_
_entity_poly.entity_id
_entity_poly.type
_entity_poly.pdbx_seq_one_letter_code
_entity_poly.pdbx_strand_id
1 'polypeptide(L)'
;MMEDAAEGTFDELVWSKDKVLKLIGIFRERPLLWIATNSFYKDKNKKNYAWLEIADELIAMKADVKTKIRNLTTQFKRENKKPKSGSGVNSEKRKWCLPWTT
;
A
#
# COMPACT_ATOMS: atom_id res chain seq x y z
N MET A 1 -21.08 -7.34 -36.09
CA MET A 1 -21.00 -8.36 -35.02
C MET A 1 -19.53 -8.52 -34.65
N MET A 2 -19.09 -7.76 -33.64
CA MET A 2 -17.88 -7.95 -32.83
C MET A 2 -17.79 -6.73 -31.91
N GLU A 3 -18.66 -6.74 -30.91
CA GLU A 3 -18.53 -5.89 -29.73
C GLU A 3 -17.59 -6.65 -28.80
N ASP A 4 -16.31 -6.28 -28.77
CA ASP A 4 -15.39 -6.68 -27.72
C ASP A 4 -14.64 -5.42 -27.24
N ALA A 5 -15.42 -4.48 -26.69
CA ALA A 5 -14.88 -3.48 -25.79
C ALA A 5 -14.47 -4.22 -24.52
N ALA A 6 -13.17 -4.46 -24.36
CA ALA A 6 -12.61 -4.83 -23.07
C ALA A 6 -12.74 -3.60 -22.16
N GLU A 7 -13.92 -3.47 -21.56
CA GLU A 7 -14.24 -2.48 -20.55
C GLU A 7 -13.36 -2.82 -19.35
N GLY A 8 -12.22 -2.14 -19.25
CA GLY A 8 -11.27 -2.29 -18.18
C GLY A 8 -11.98 -2.01 -16.87
N THR A 9 -12.33 -3.09 -16.18
CA THR A 9 -12.99 -3.07 -14.89
C THR A 9 -12.14 -2.23 -13.94
N PHE A 10 -12.59 -1.01 -13.67
CA PHE A 10 -12.22 -0.25 -12.48
C PHE A 10 -12.83 -1.01 -11.29
N ASP A 11 -12.23 -2.15 -10.95
CA ASP A 11 -12.71 -2.96 -9.86
C ASP A 11 -12.34 -2.21 -8.59
N GLU A 12 -13.31 -1.53 -7.99
CA GLU A 12 -13.16 -0.85 -6.73
C GLU A 12 -12.81 -1.90 -5.68
N LEU A 13 -11.51 -2.07 -5.43
CA LEU A 13 -11.01 -3.13 -4.58
C LEU A 13 -11.45 -2.89 -3.13
N VAL A 14 -12.57 -3.52 -2.75
CA VAL A 14 -13.09 -3.47 -1.38
C VAL A 14 -12.17 -4.30 -0.48
N TRP A 15 -11.48 -3.61 0.42
CA TRP A 15 -10.58 -4.20 1.40
C TRP A 15 -11.34 -4.73 2.62
N SER A 16 -11.86 -5.95 2.53
CA SER A 16 -12.39 -6.68 3.68
C SER A 16 -11.29 -7.07 4.66
N LYS A 17 -11.62 -7.26 5.95
CA LYS A 17 -10.67 -7.68 6.99
C LYS A 17 -9.91 -8.95 6.61
N ASP A 18 -10.60 -9.93 6.05
CA ASP A 18 -9.99 -11.21 5.63
C ASP A 18 -8.98 -11.03 4.50
N LYS A 19 -9.30 -10.21 3.49
CA LYS A 19 -8.36 -9.87 2.42
C LYS A 19 -7.11 -9.18 2.96
N VAL A 20 -7.27 -8.29 3.94
CA VAL A 20 -6.15 -7.60 4.59
C VAL A 20 -5.29 -8.58 5.41
N LEU A 21 -5.90 -9.50 6.15
CA LEU A 21 -5.17 -10.52 6.91
C LEU A 21 -4.41 -11.47 5.97
N LYS A 22 -5.07 -11.92 4.89
CA LYS A 22 -4.44 -12.72 3.83
C LYS A 22 -3.25 -11.98 3.22
N LEU A 23 -3.42 -10.71 2.84
CA LEU A 23 -2.34 -9.85 2.34
C LEU A 23 -1.15 -9.79 3.30
N ILE A 24 -1.40 -9.62 4.60
CA ILE A 24 -0.33 -9.56 5.62
C ILE A 24 0.40 -10.90 5.72
N GLY A 25 -0.31 -12.03 5.70
CA GLY A 25 0.30 -13.37 5.73
C GLY A 25 1.24 -13.59 4.55
N ILE A 26 0.71 -13.42 3.33
CA ILE A 26 1.42 -13.56 2.06
C ILE A 26 2.64 -12.62 1.99
N PHE A 27 2.50 -11.39 2.47
CA PHE A 27 3.60 -10.41 2.51
C PHE A 27 4.72 -10.82 3.47
N ARG A 28 4.38 -11.42 4.62
CA ARG A 28 5.37 -11.91 5.60
C ARG A 28 6.17 -13.08 5.07
N GLU A 29 5.54 -13.98 4.31
CA GLU A 29 6.18 -15.16 3.70
C GLU A 29 7.20 -14.80 2.61
N ARG A 30 7.18 -13.57 2.09
CA ARG A 30 8.09 -13.10 1.03
C ARG A 30 9.16 -12.15 1.60
N PRO A 31 10.21 -12.66 2.28
CA PRO A 31 11.27 -11.84 2.88
C PRO A 31 11.99 -10.95 1.87
N LEU A 32 12.04 -11.35 0.60
CA LEU A 32 12.60 -10.56 -0.51
C LEU A 32 11.97 -9.17 -0.69
N LEU A 33 10.75 -8.94 -0.18
CA LEU A 33 10.05 -7.65 -0.27
C LEU A 33 10.43 -6.68 0.86
N TRP A 34 10.67 -7.18 2.07
CA TRP A 34 10.83 -6.35 3.27
C TRP A 34 12.20 -6.50 3.96
N ILE A 35 12.96 -7.56 3.67
CA ILE A 35 14.31 -7.79 4.20
C ILE A 35 15.33 -7.13 3.27
N ALA A 36 15.90 -6.01 3.72
CA ALA A 36 16.94 -5.27 2.99
C ALA A 36 18.31 -5.99 2.96
N THR A 37 18.52 -6.97 3.84
CA THR A 37 19.77 -7.75 3.94
C THR A 37 19.85 -8.91 2.95
N ASN A 38 18.77 -9.20 2.22
CA ASN A 38 18.75 -10.30 1.25
C ASN A 38 19.49 -9.88 -0.04
N SER A 39 20.39 -10.72 -0.55
CA SER A 39 21.09 -10.48 -1.82
C SER A 39 20.13 -10.25 -2.99
N PHE A 40 18.96 -10.91 -2.97
CA PHE A 40 17.91 -10.78 -3.99
C PHE A 40 17.04 -9.51 -3.83
N TYR A 41 17.27 -8.70 -2.79
CA TYR A 41 16.57 -7.43 -2.61
C TYR A 41 16.92 -6.40 -3.69
N LYS A 42 18.11 -6.48 -4.30
CA LYS A 42 18.51 -5.65 -5.44
C LYS A 42 17.83 -6.06 -6.75
N ASP A 43 17.32 -7.28 -6.85
CA ASP A 43 16.71 -7.78 -8.08
C ASP A 43 15.30 -7.22 -8.27
N LYS A 44 15.19 -6.22 -9.16
CA LYS A 44 13.92 -5.58 -9.52
C LYS A 44 12.92 -6.59 -10.09
N ASN A 45 13.39 -7.58 -10.85
CA ASN A 45 12.54 -8.58 -11.49
C ASN A 45 11.87 -9.48 -10.44
N LYS A 46 12.65 -10.05 -9.50
CA LYS A 46 12.11 -10.92 -8.43
C LYS A 46 11.11 -10.18 -7.54
N LYS A 47 11.38 -8.91 -7.23
CA LYS A 47 10.41 -8.05 -6.54
C LYS A 47 9.13 -7.89 -7.35
N ASN A 48 9.25 -7.65 -8.65
CA ASN A 48 8.11 -7.50 -9.52
C ASN A 48 7.23 -8.76 -9.54
N TYR A 49 7.85 -9.93 -9.71
CA TYR A 49 7.16 -11.23 -9.68
C TYR A 49 6.45 -11.46 -8.36
N ALA A 50 7.13 -11.24 -7.23
CA ALA A 50 6.50 -11.38 -5.92
C ALA A 50 5.29 -10.44 -5.72
N TRP A 51 5.35 -9.21 -6.22
CA TRP A 51 4.19 -8.31 -6.19
C TRP A 51 3.05 -8.76 -7.10
N LEU A 52 3.37 -9.38 -8.24
CA LEU A 52 2.37 -9.92 -9.16
C LEU A 52 1.71 -11.16 -8.58
N GLU A 53 2.46 -12.05 -7.95
CA GLU A 53 1.88 -13.21 -7.25
C GLU A 53 0.92 -12.79 -6.13
N ILE A 54 1.30 -11.81 -5.30
CA ILE A 54 0.40 -11.29 -4.25
C ILE A 54 -0.89 -10.70 -4.87
N ALA A 55 -0.75 -10.00 -5.99
CA ALA A 55 -1.86 -9.39 -6.70
C ALA A 55 -2.80 -10.45 -7.30
N ASP A 56 -2.24 -11.51 -7.88
CA ASP A 56 -2.96 -12.65 -8.43
C ASP A 56 -3.73 -13.42 -7.35
N GLU A 57 -3.08 -13.71 -6.21
CA GLU A 57 -3.69 -14.41 -5.07
C GLU A 57 -4.85 -13.64 -4.40
N LEU A 58 -4.89 -12.32 -4.59
CA LEU A 58 -5.92 -11.43 -4.05
C LEU A 58 -6.92 -10.95 -5.10
N ILE A 59 -6.73 -11.33 -6.36
CA ILE A 59 -7.49 -10.86 -7.52
C ILE A 59 -7.59 -9.33 -7.47
N ALA A 60 -6.41 -8.68 -7.40
CA ALA A 60 -6.29 -7.26 -7.14
C ALA A 60 -5.25 -6.63 -8.06
N MET A 61 -5.38 -5.33 -8.34
CA MET A 61 -4.34 -4.62 -9.07
C MET A 61 -3.09 -4.48 -8.19
N LYS A 62 -1.93 -4.77 -8.77
CA LYS A 62 -0.62 -4.60 -8.12
C LYS A 62 -0.43 -3.21 -7.49
N ALA A 63 -0.97 -2.17 -8.13
CA ALA A 63 -0.92 -0.79 -7.63
C ALA A 63 -1.67 -0.62 -6.30
N ASP A 64 -2.85 -1.23 -6.18
CA ASP A 64 -3.69 -1.15 -4.98
C ASP A 64 -3.08 -1.93 -3.83
N VAL A 65 -2.57 -3.13 -4.12
CA VAL A 65 -1.84 -3.96 -3.14
C VAL A 65 -0.65 -3.20 -2.56
N LYS A 66 0.16 -2.56 -3.41
CA LYS A 66 1.30 -1.73 -2.97
C LYS A 66 0.85 -0.56 -2.11
N THR A 67 -0.20 0.14 -2.53
CA THR A 67 -0.76 1.27 -1.77
C THR A 67 -1.27 0.82 -0.41
N LYS A 68 -1.96 -0.33 -0.35
CA LYS A 68 -2.47 -0.88 0.91
C LYS A 68 -1.35 -1.30 1.85
N ILE A 69 -0.34 -2.04 1.36
CA ILE A 69 0.84 -2.40 2.17
C ILE A 69 1.56 -1.16 2.68
N ARG A 70 1.73 -0.12 1.85
CA ARG A 70 2.34 1.14 2.27
C ARG A 70 1.56 1.78 3.42
N ASN A 71 0.24 1.84 3.31
CA ASN A 71 -0.62 2.39 4.35
C ASN A 71 -0.54 1.56 5.64
N LEU A 72 -0.65 0.23 5.56
CA LEU A 72 -0.53 -0.67 6.70
C LEU A 72 0.83 -0.53 7.41
N THR A 73 1.92 -0.52 6.65
CA THR A 73 3.27 -0.37 7.20
C THR A 73 3.44 0.99 7.89
N THR A 74 2.85 2.04 7.32
CA THR A 74 2.91 3.39 7.89
C THR A 74 2.11 3.49 9.19
N GLN A 75 0.89 2.94 9.20
CA GLN A 75 0.06 2.85 10.40
C GLN A 75 0.74 2.04 11.50
N PHE A 76 1.23 0.85 11.15
CA PHE A 76 1.97 -0.02 12.07
C PHE A 76 3.19 0.70 12.67
N LYS A 77 4.02 1.35 11.85
CA LYS A 77 5.18 2.12 12.35
C LYS A 77 4.77 3.27 13.27
N ARG A 78 3.67 3.96 12.97
CA ARG A 78 3.15 5.07 13.79
C ARG A 78 2.68 4.55 15.15
N GLU A 79 1.96 3.44 15.17
CA GLU A 79 1.42 2.83 16.39
C GLU A 79 2.50 2.17 17.25
N ASN A 80 3.51 1.55 16.63
CA ASN A 80 4.65 0.95 17.34
C ASN A 80 5.69 1.99 17.79
N LYS A 81 5.66 3.20 17.24
CA LYS A 81 6.50 4.28 17.73
C LYS A 81 5.93 4.71 19.08
N LYS A 82 6.67 4.43 20.15
CA LYS A 82 6.39 4.97 21.50
C LYS A 82 6.01 6.45 21.35
N PRO A 83 4.90 6.92 21.96
CA PRO A 83 4.53 8.32 21.88
C PRO A 83 5.73 9.13 22.34
N LYS A 84 6.27 9.96 21.45
CA LYS A 84 7.33 10.89 21.83
C LYS A 84 6.68 11.90 22.76
N SER A 85 6.91 11.76 24.06
CA SER A 85 6.66 12.83 25.02
C SER A 85 7.55 14.01 24.64
N GLY A 86 6.93 15.05 24.08
CA GLY A 86 7.59 16.33 23.76
C GLY A 86 8.09 16.47 22.32
N SER A 87 7.42 17.36 21.57
CA SER A 87 8.02 18.58 21.00
C SER A 87 7.12 19.16 19.90
N GLY A 88 6.52 20.32 20.16
CA GLY A 88 6.15 21.30 19.14
C GLY A 88 4.92 21.00 18.29
N VAL A 89 3.73 21.16 18.87
CA VAL A 89 2.58 21.63 18.09
C VAL A 89 2.89 23.05 17.61
N ASN A 90 3.49 23.20 16.43
CA ASN A 90 3.30 24.44 15.67
C ASN A 90 2.08 24.22 14.76
N SER A 91 0.91 24.36 15.36
CA SER A 91 -0.38 24.36 14.69
C SER A 91 -0.59 25.68 13.97
N GLU A 92 0.22 25.97 12.96
CA GLU A 92 0.09 27.19 12.16
C GLU A 92 0.10 26.90 10.66
N LYS A 93 -0.60 25.83 10.23
CA LYS A 93 -1.02 25.66 8.83
C LYS A 93 -2.42 25.04 8.74
N ARG A 94 -3.39 25.67 9.39
CA ARG A 94 -4.80 25.62 8.97
C ARG A 94 -5.18 26.90 8.26
N LYS A 95 -4.42 27.25 7.22
CA LYS A 95 -4.96 28.11 6.16
C LYS A 95 -5.66 27.17 5.18
N TRP A 96 -6.85 26.74 5.59
CA TRP A 96 -7.85 26.31 4.62
C TRP A 96 -7.92 27.44 3.61
N CYS A 97 -7.54 27.17 2.37
CA CYS A 97 -7.57 28.16 1.31
C CYS A 97 -8.99 28.75 1.27
N LEU A 98 -9.15 29.95 1.83
CA LEU A 98 -10.35 30.74 1.62
C LEU A 98 -10.32 31.19 0.15
N PRO A 99 -11.46 31.13 -0.55
CA PRO A 99 -11.56 31.47 -1.96
C PRO A 99 -11.09 32.90 -2.17
N TRP A 100 -10.44 33.13 -3.31
CA TRP A 100 -10.00 34.44 -3.79
C TRP A 100 -11.13 35.48 -3.63
N THR A 101 -11.10 36.27 -2.56
CA THR A 101 -11.96 37.45 -2.44
C THR A 101 -11.20 38.49 -1.64
N THR A 102 -10.43 39.32 -2.35
CA THR A 102 -10.24 40.77 -2.14
C THR A 102 -9.52 41.28 -3.38
#